data_AF-X1LYX5-F1
#
_entry.id   AF-X1LYX5-F1
#
_cell.length_a   1.000
_cell.length_b   1.000
_cell.length_c   1.000
_cell.angle_alpha   90.00
_cell.angle_beta   90.00
_cell.angle_gamma   90.00
#
_symmetry.space_group_name_H-M   'P 1'
#
loop_
_entity.id
_entity.type
_entity.pdbx_description
1 polymer ?
#
loop_
_entity_poly.entity_id
_entity_poly.type
_entity_poly.pdbx_seq_one_letter_code
_entity_poly.pdbx_strand_id
1 'polypeptide(L)' 'MLRRDVISLRRIIWPMRPVIGGLEPKLRRFTEMDMSVYFGDMVDHVDKIWDALDEYKEIIEGLNNTHDSLA' A
#
# COMPACT_ATOMS: atom_id res chain seq x y z
N MET A 1 -4.69 11.20 16.02
CA MET A 1 -5.51 10.34 15.13
C MET A 1 -4.70 9.89 13.92
N LEU A 2 -4.04 10.81 13.19
CA LEU A 2 -3.22 10.53 12.00
C LEU A 2 -2.28 9.31 12.13
N ARG A 3 -1.48 9.22 13.21
CA ARG A 3 -0.58 8.06 13.46
C ARG A 3 -1.32 6.72 13.50
N ARG A 4 -2.49 6.68 14.15
CA ARG A 4 -3.30 5.45 14.28
C ARG A 4 -3.87 5.06 12.91
N ASP A 5 -4.30 6.03 12.13
CA ASP A 5 -4.92 5.80 10.83
C ASP A 5 -3.89 5.30 9.81
N VAL A 6 -2.68 5.88 9.78
CA VAL A 6 -1.56 5.40 8.95
C VAL A 6 -1.18 3.96 9.30
N ILE A 7 -1.07 3.62 10.59
CA ILE A 7 -0.78 2.25 11.04
C ILE A 7 -1.90 1.29 10.59
N SER A 8 -3.16 1.70 10.73
CA SER A 8 -4.32 0.88 10.37
C SER A 8 -4.37 0.62 8.86
N LEU A 9 -4.15 1.66 8.05
CA LEU A 9 -4.12 1.57 6.59
C LEU A 9 -2.98 0.69 6.12
N ARG A 10 -1.77 0.82 6.67
CA ARG A 10 -0.64 -0.07 6.33
C ARG A 10 -0.99 -1.54 6.60
N ARG A 11 -1.59 -1.83 7.74
CA ARG A 11 -2.00 -3.21 8.09
C ARG A 11 -3.02 -3.79 7.10
N ILE A 12 -3.83 -2.95 6.46
CA ILE A 12 -4.80 -3.35 5.42
C ILE A 12 -4.13 -3.49 4.05
N ILE A 13 -3.31 -2.52 3.64
CA ILE A 13 -2.69 -2.48 2.31
C ILE A 13 -1.62 -3.56 2.13
N TRP A 14 -0.82 -3.84 3.16
CA TRP A 14 0.23 -4.87 3.09
C TRP A 14 -0.26 -6.23 2.55
N PRO A 15 -1.29 -6.87 3.11
CA PRO A 15 -1.80 -8.14 2.59
C PRO A 15 -2.54 -8.01 1.24
N MET A 16 -3.00 -6.82 0.85
CA MET A 16 -3.65 -6.63 -0.45
C MET A 16 -2.68 -6.78 -1.62
N ARG A 17 -1.40 -6.37 -1.46
CA ARG A 17 -0.36 -6.47 -2.51
C ARG A 17 -0.25 -7.88 -3.12
N PRO A 18 0.03 -8.95 -2.35
CA PRO A 18 0.09 -10.31 -2.90
C PRO A 18 -1.27 -10.85 -3.35
N VAL A 19 -2.38 -10.35 -2.80
CA VAL A 19 -3.72 -10.74 -3.23
C VAL A 19 -3.97 -10.24 -4.65
N ILE A 20 -3.75 -8.95 -4.91
CA ILE A 20 -3.96 -8.34 -6.23
C ILE A 20 -2.98 -8.92 -7.26
N GLY A 21 -1.68 -9.04 -6.92
CA GLY A 21 -0.70 -9.65 -7.82
C GLY A 21 -1.00 -11.13 -8.13
N GLY A 22 -1.68 -11.83 -7.22
CA GLY A 22 -2.10 -13.21 -7.43
C GLY A 22 -3.41 -13.38 -8.23
N LEU A 23 -4.12 -12.31 -8.59
CA LEU A 23 -5.39 -12.41 -9.32
C LEU A 23 -5.20 -12.67 -10.81
N GLU A 24 -4.22 -12.02 -11.44
CA GLU A 24 -3.95 -12.13 -12.87
C GLU A 24 -3.84 -13.58 -13.37
N PRO A 25 -2.95 -14.44 -12.82
CA PRO A 25 -2.86 -15.83 -13.25
C PRO A 25 -4.12 -16.66 -12.92
N LYS A 26 -4.87 -16.29 -11.87
CA LYS A 26 -6.10 -17.00 -11.49
C LYS A 26 -7.23 -16.73 -12.46
N LEU A 27 -7.26 -15.52 -13.04
CA LEU A 27 -8.32 -15.03 -13.93
C LEU A 27 -8.16 -15.48 -15.38
N ARG A 28 -6.97 -15.91 -15.80
CA ARG A 28 -6.72 -16.47 -17.15
C ARG A 28 -7.64 -17.64 -17.53
N ARG A 29 -8.24 -18.34 -16.56
CA ARG A 29 -9.21 -19.42 -16.82
C ARG A 29 -10.63 -18.93 -17.10
N PHE A 30 -10.92 -17.65 -16.85
CA PHE A 30 -12.27 -17.07 -16.91
C PHE A 30 -12.42 -16.03 -18.05
N THR A 31 -11.32 -15.64 -18.70
CA THR A 31 -11.33 -14.71 -19.83
C THR A 31 -10.20 -15.03 -20.80
N GLU A 32 -10.47 -14.90 -22.10
CA GLU A 32 -9.47 -15.00 -23.17
C GLU A 32 -8.75 -13.66 -23.42
N MET A 33 -9.26 -12.57 -22.84
CA MET A 33 -8.63 -11.25 -22.91
C MET A 33 -7.36 -11.23 -22.08
N ASP A 34 -6.28 -10.68 -22.65
CA ASP A 34 -5.07 -10.41 -21.90
C ASP A 34 -5.34 -9.27 -20.89
N MET A 35 -5.42 -9.66 -19.62
CA MET A 35 -5.65 -8.74 -18.51
C MET A 35 -4.36 -8.28 -17.82
N SER A 36 -3.19 -8.69 -18.33
CA SER A 36 -1.88 -8.43 -17.70
C SER A 36 -1.62 -6.95 -17.44
N VAL A 37 -1.94 -6.08 -18.40
CA VAL A 37 -1.76 -4.63 -18.28
C VAL A 37 -2.64 -4.04 -17.17
N TYR A 38 -3.89 -4.49 -17.06
CA TYR A 38 -4.83 -3.97 -16.05
C TYR A 38 -4.44 -4.41 -14.63
N PHE A 39 -4.10 -5.69 -14.45
CA PHE A 39 -3.67 -6.18 -13.14
C PHE A 39 -2.28 -5.68 -12.76
N GLY A 40 -1.39 -5.49 -13.72
CA GLY A 40 -0.10 -4.83 -13.52
C GLY A 40 -0.28 -3.42 -12.97
N ASP A 41 -1.09 -2.60 -13.64
CA ASP A 41 -1.40 -1.23 -13.21
C ASP A 41 -2.07 -1.19 -11.81
N MET A 42 -2.97 -2.14 -11.52
CA MET A 42 -3.54 -2.28 -10.17
C MET A 42 -2.49 -2.61 -9.10
N VAL A 43 -1.53 -3.49 -9.40
CA VAL A 43 -0.42 -3.79 -8.47
C VAL A 43 0.42 -2.55 -8.24
N ASP A 44 0.79 -1.84 -9.31
CA ASP A 44 1.59 -0.62 -9.25
C ASP A 44 0.91 0.47 -8.40
N HIS A 45 -0.42 0.61 -8.53
CA HIS A 45 -1.18 1.53 -7.70
C HIS A 45 -1.22 1.14 -6.22
N VAL A 46 -1.38 -0.15 -5.89
CA VAL A 46 -1.36 -0.60 -4.48
C VAL A 46 0.04 -0.41 -3.88
N ASP A 47 1.09 -0.65 -4.65
CA ASP A 47 2.47 -0.44 -4.23
C ASP A 47 2.75 1.05 -3.99
N LYS A 48 2.28 1.93 -4.89
CA LYS A 48 2.39 3.39 -4.70
C LYS A 48 1.66 3.88 -3.43
N ILE A 49 0.50 3.31 -3.11
CA ILE A 49 -0.22 3.63 -1.87
C ILE A 49 0.59 3.17 -0.65
N TRP A 50 1.20 1.98 -0.73
CA TRP A 50 2.05 1.47 0.35
C TRP A 50 3.24 2.38 0.63
N ASP A 51 3.93 2.82 -0.42
CA ASP A 51 5.10 3.70 -0.31
C ASP A 51 4.72 5.05 0.30
N ALA A 52 3.61 5.65 -0.14
CA ALA A 52 3.11 6.90 0.45
C ALA A 52 2.76 6.75 1.95
N LEU A 53 2.20 5.61 2.35
CA LEU A 53 1.92 5.32 3.76
C LEU A 53 3.21 5.11 4.59
N ASP A 54 4.30 4.65 3.96
CA ASP A 54 5.62 4.54 4.58
C ASP A 54 6.21 5.93 4.82
N GLU A 55 6.19 6.78 3.81
CA GLU A 55 6.62 8.17 3.91
C GLU A 55 5.84 8.94 5.00
N TYR A 56 4.51 8.78 5.07
CA TYR A 56 3.73 9.41 6.14
C TYR A 56 4.09 8.91 7.53
N LYS A 57 4.46 7.63 7.67
CA LYS A 57 4.93 7.10 8.95
C LYS A 57 6.25 7.77 9.36
N GLU A 58 7.21 7.88 8.43
CA GLU A 58 8.49 8.55 8.68
C GLU A 58 8.31 10.02 9.07
N ILE A 59 7.45 10.76 8.37
CA ILE A 59 7.15 12.17 8.70
C ILE A 59 6.56 12.29 10.10
N ILE A 60 5.60 11.43 10.46
CA ILE A 60 4.98 11.43 11.81
C ILE A 60 6.02 11.12 12.89
N GLU A 61 6.94 10.19 12.63
CA GLU A 61 8.03 9.86 13.55
C GLU A 61 9.03 11.02 13.70
N GLY A 62 9.40 11.70 12.61
CA GLY A 62 10.25 12.87 12.64
C GLY A 62 9.64 14.06 13.40
N LEU A 63 8.34 14.29 13.24
CA LEU A 63 7.60 15.33 13.98
C LEU A 63 7.57 15.02 15.49
N ASN A 64 7.29 13.76 15.86
CA ASN A 64 7.30 13.36 17.27
C ASN A 64 8.69 13.54 17.89
N ASN A 65 9.76 13.11 17.22
CA ASN A 65 11.12 13.26 17.72
C ASN A 65 11.50 14.74 17.91
N THR A 66 11.07 15.60 16.98
CA THR A 66 11.31 17.05 17.07
C THR A 66 10.56 17.65 18.26
N HIS A 67 9.30 17.25 18.46
CA HIS A 67 8.52 17.69 19.61
C HIS A 67 9.15 17.25 20.94
N ASP A 68 9.55 15.98 21.04
CA ASP A 68 10.19 15.42 22.23
C ASP A 68 11.53 16.10 22.54
N SER A 69 12.25 16.58 21.52
CA SER A 69 13.51 17.32 21.71
C SER A 69 13.35 18.77 22.20
N LEU A 70 12.15 19.33 22.05
CA LEU A 70 11.81 20.70 22.46
C LEU A 70 11.10 20.77 23.82
N ALA A 71 10.66 19.62 24.34
CA ALA A 71 10.02 19.46 25.65
C ALA A 71 11.05 19.22 26.76
#